data_AF-A0A5V3MVN6-F1
#
_entry.id   AF-A0A5V3MVN6-F1
#
_cell.length_a   1.000
_cell.length_b   1.000
_cell.length_c   1.000
_cell.angle_alpha   90.00
_cell.angle_beta   90.00
_cell.angle_gamma   90.00
#
_symmetry.space_group_name_H-M   'P 1'
#
loop_
_entity.id
_entity.type
_entity.pdbx_description
1 polymer ?
#
loop_
_entity_poly.entity_id
_entity_poly.type
_entity_poly.pdbx_seq_one_letter_code
_entity_poly.pdbx_strand_id
1 'polypeptide(L)'
;MDQMAENTPEVEIETDASEQIPDDVELAEEVETEDGSESSGNDAEEATDTDDDESEQEFYFGDEKLDSPTSEDGAEHGLVKHLRKTIKEKDRELKELIRQSQKPVEQQPVITQPPRMPKLDDEDIGFDEEIYQQRMAKWAEDNGKYQQQEMARKQKEQELQAAYQERLSKYQQRVKALKVPGYQEAEQAVLEEIPIETQNAILFESEKPEIVVLALGRNAELRKQLAEATNPVAIGRLLERIESKARIMPKAKTTAATTPTVKGSNGAVINNLDKLKARALETGDWTPYFAAKKAKK
;
A
#
# COMPACT_ATOMS: atom_id res chain seq x y z
N MET A 1 29.48 -37.46 39.13
CA MET A 1 28.11 -37.44 39.69
C MET A 1 27.82 -35.99 39.95
N ASP A 2 27.26 -35.40 38.90
CA ASP A 2 27.16 -33.98 38.66
C ASP A 2 26.12 -33.31 39.55
N GLN A 3 26.46 -32.09 39.95
CA GLN A 3 25.66 -31.20 40.76
C GLN A 3 24.54 -30.63 39.90
N MET A 4 23.29 -30.81 40.36
CA MET A 4 22.12 -30.17 39.77
C MET A 4 22.12 -28.68 40.13
N ALA A 5 22.16 -27.83 39.11
CA ALA A 5 21.84 -26.42 39.20
C ALA A 5 20.62 -26.17 38.32
N GLU A 6 19.44 -26.15 38.94
CA GLU A 6 18.24 -25.51 38.37
C GLU A 6 18.42 -24.00 38.56
N ASN A 7 18.42 -23.26 37.46
CA ASN A 7 18.40 -21.81 37.43
C ASN A 7 17.19 -21.37 36.60
N THR A 8 16.11 -21.07 37.31
CA THR A 8 14.92 -20.36 36.82
C THR A 8 14.95 -18.94 37.38
N PRO A 9 14.99 -17.88 36.55
CA PRO A 9 14.76 -16.53 37.06
C PRO A 9 13.25 -16.22 37.08
N GLU A 10 12.69 -16.10 38.28
CA GLU A 10 11.45 -15.37 38.53
C GLU A 10 11.71 -13.87 38.28
N VAL A 11 10.91 -13.26 37.41
CA VAL A 11 10.88 -11.80 37.22
C VAL A 11 9.60 -11.31 37.87
N GLU A 12 9.74 -10.79 39.09
CA GLU A 12 8.71 -10.02 39.78
C GLU A 12 8.56 -8.66 39.07
N ILE A 13 7.36 -8.36 38.60
CA ILE A 13 7.02 -7.09 37.96
C ILE A 13 6.45 -6.19 39.05
N GLU A 14 7.19 -5.14 39.36
CA GLU A 14 6.81 -4.05 40.26
C GLU A 14 5.52 -3.37 39.76
N THR A 15 4.50 -3.35 40.61
CA THR A 15 3.28 -2.55 40.40
C THR A 15 3.54 -1.14 40.90
N ASP A 16 3.60 -0.17 39.99
CA ASP A 16 3.63 1.24 40.34
C ASP A 16 2.57 2.06 39.57
N ALA A 17 1.92 2.94 40.33
CA ALA A 17 1.18 4.14 39.96
C ALA A 17 0.12 4.13 38.83
N SER A 18 -1.15 4.27 39.20
CA SER A 18 -2.15 5.00 38.41
C SER A 18 -3.07 5.79 39.34
N GLU A 19 -2.73 7.07 39.52
CA GLU A 19 -3.61 8.11 40.06
C GLU A 19 -3.90 9.15 38.95
N GLN A 20 -5.15 9.60 38.93
CA GLN A 20 -5.68 10.87 38.41
C GLN A 20 -5.99 11.02 36.91
N ILE A 21 -7.28 10.88 36.62
CA ILE A 21 -8.00 11.51 35.51
C ILE A 21 -8.76 12.71 36.11
N PRO A 22 -8.61 13.95 35.61
CA PRO A 22 -9.57 15.01 35.86
C PRO A 22 -10.59 15.10 34.72
N ASP A 23 -11.85 14.81 35.04
CA ASP A 23 -13.04 15.21 34.29
C ASP A 23 -13.34 16.68 34.60
N ASP A 24 -13.20 17.57 33.63
CA ASP A 24 -13.92 18.86 33.62
C ASP A 24 -13.84 19.53 32.22
N VAL A 25 -14.91 19.43 31.42
CA VAL A 25 -15.24 20.44 30.39
C VAL A 25 -16.77 20.56 30.30
N GLU A 26 -17.24 21.70 30.78
CA GLU A 26 -18.60 22.23 30.72
C GLU A 26 -19.14 22.27 29.28
N LEU A 27 -20.37 21.78 29.08
CA LEU A 27 -21.15 22.02 27.85
C LEU A 27 -22.48 22.66 28.26
N ALA A 28 -22.54 23.98 28.16
CA ALA A 28 -23.75 24.78 28.25
C ALA A 28 -23.76 25.77 27.09
N GLU A 29 -24.63 25.56 26.11
CA GLU A 29 -25.29 26.66 25.41
C GLU A 29 -26.57 26.14 24.74
N GLU A 30 -27.69 26.65 25.25
CA GLU A 30 -29.03 26.54 24.69
C GLU A 30 -29.11 27.34 23.38
N VAL A 31 -29.74 26.79 22.35
CA VAL A 31 -30.13 27.54 21.15
C VAL A 31 -31.65 27.62 21.13
N GLU A 32 -32.15 28.82 21.42
CA GLU A 32 -33.55 29.21 21.34
C GLU A 32 -33.92 29.60 19.90
N THR A 33 -35.12 29.23 19.48
CA THR A 33 -35.70 29.38 18.14
C THR A 33 -36.58 30.64 17.99
N GLU A 34 -36.93 30.96 16.73
CA GLU A 34 -37.97 31.90 16.22
C GLU A 34 -37.61 33.39 16.20
N ASP A 35 -38.14 34.25 15.31
CA ASP A 35 -38.80 34.21 14.00
C ASP A 35 -39.12 35.69 13.66
N GLY A 36 -39.11 36.05 12.37
CA GLY A 36 -39.76 37.26 11.81
C GLY A 36 -39.08 38.63 12.07
N SER A 37 -39.21 39.65 11.23
CA SER A 37 -39.93 39.80 9.97
C SER A 37 -39.55 41.18 9.37
N GLU A 38 -39.61 41.24 8.03
CA GLU A 38 -39.85 42.40 7.14
C GLU A 38 -38.83 43.54 7.00
N SER A 39 -38.38 43.76 5.76
CA SER A 39 -38.77 44.97 5.01
C SER A 39 -38.40 44.81 3.53
N SER A 40 -39.43 44.67 2.69
CA SER A 40 -39.35 44.68 1.24
C SER A 40 -39.64 46.09 0.71
N GLY A 41 -38.96 46.49 -0.36
CA GLY A 41 -39.38 47.61 -1.21
C GLY A 41 -38.27 48.26 -2.03
N ASN A 42 -38.04 47.76 -3.25
CA ASN A 42 -37.98 48.53 -4.52
C ASN A 42 -37.66 47.54 -5.66
N ASP A 43 -38.62 47.18 -6.51
CA ASP A 43 -39.08 47.87 -7.73
C ASP A 43 -38.33 47.40 -8.98
N ALA A 44 -39.15 47.13 -10.00
CA ALA A 44 -38.90 46.35 -11.20
C ALA A 44 -37.75 46.84 -12.09
N GLU A 45 -36.97 45.90 -12.63
CA GLU A 45 -36.56 45.91 -14.04
C GLU A 45 -36.58 44.47 -14.54
N GLU A 46 -37.43 44.25 -15.54
CA GLU A 46 -37.62 43.02 -16.28
C GLU A 46 -36.47 42.92 -17.31
N ALA A 47 -35.53 42.01 -17.05
CA ALA A 47 -34.60 41.53 -18.08
C ALA A 47 -34.71 40.01 -18.09
N THR A 48 -35.62 39.52 -18.93
CA THR A 48 -35.61 38.15 -19.42
C THR A 48 -34.32 37.94 -20.20
N ASP A 49 -33.31 37.38 -19.54
CA ASP A 49 -32.21 36.67 -20.19
C ASP A 49 -31.89 35.45 -19.31
N THR A 50 -32.76 34.45 -19.40
CA THR A 50 -32.36 33.09 -19.06
C THR A 50 -31.45 32.62 -20.19
N ASP A 51 -30.18 32.99 -20.11
CA ASP A 51 -29.10 32.18 -20.68
C ASP A 51 -29.11 30.86 -19.91
N ASP A 52 -30.02 30.00 -20.33
CA ASP A 52 -30.08 28.59 -19.98
C ASP A 52 -29.01 27.87 -20.80
N ASP A 53 -27.75 28.19 -20.51
CA ASP A 53 -26.62 27.33 -20.88
C ASP A 53 -26.64 26.12 -19.94
N GLU A 54 -27.60 25.20 -20.16
CA GLU A 54 -27.50 23.79 -19.77
C GLU A 54 -26.30 23.18 -20.52
N SER A 55 -25.10 23.58 -20.13
CA SER A 55 -23.88 22.88 -20.52
C SER A 55 -23.86 21.56 -19.74
N GLU A 56 -24.52 20.55 -20.30
CA GLU A 56 -24.50 19.18 -19.79
C GLU A 56 -23.03 18.76 -19.54
N GLN A 57 -22.62 18.73 -18.27
CA GLN A 57 -21.29 18.25 -17.90
C GLN A 57 -21.26 16.73 -18.09
N GLU A 58 -20.56 16.30 -19.12
CA GLU A 58 -20.29 14.89 -19.36
C GLU A 58 -19.29 14.36 -18.30
N PHE A 59 -19.65 13.26 -17.63
CA PHE A 59 -18.76 12.60 -16.67
C PHE A 59 -17.90 11.56 -17.38
N TYR A 60 -16.58 11.64 -17.17
CA TYR A 60 -15.61 10.70 -17.71
C TYR A 60 -14.93 9.93 -16.58
N PHE A 61 -14.80 8.62 -16.72
CA PHE A 61 -13.93 7.79 -15.89
C PHE A 61 -12.74 7.32 -16.74
N GLY A 62 -11.59 7.97 -16.54
CA GLY A 62 -10.44 7.81 -17.44
C GLY A 62 -10.78 8.39 -18.82
N ASP A 63 -10.72 7.55 -19.86
CA ASP A 63 -11.01 7.94 -21.25
C ASP A 63 -12.44 7.56 -21.68
N GLU A 64 -13.23 6.94 -20.80
CA GLU A 64 -14.59 6.49 -21.10
C GLU A 64 -15.62 7.49 -20.59
N LYS A 65 -16.48 8.00 -21.48
CA LYS A 65 -17.68 8.76 -21.09
C LYS A 65 -18.63 7.80 -20.40
N LEU A 66 -18.88 8.01 -19.11
CA LEU A 66 -19.88 7.26 -18.39
C LEU A 66 -21.14 8.11 -18.33
N ASP A 67 -22.16 7.65 -19.06
CA ASP A 67 -23.45 8.29 -19.01
C ASP A 67 -24.08 8.13 -17.62
N SER A 68 -24.89 9.12 -17.25
CA SER A 68 -25.78 9.00 -16.10
C SER A 68 -26.59 7.71 -16.26
N PRO A 69 -26.87 6.94 -15.19
CA PRO A 69 -27.70 5.75 -15.30
C PRO A 69 -29.11 6.13 -15.78
N THR A 70 -29.32 6.13 -17.10
CA THR A 70 -30.60 6.49 -17.73
C THR A 70 -31.56 5.32 -17.59
N SER A 71 -32.78 5.61 -17.12
CA SER A 71 -33.88 4.62 -17.06
C SER A 71 -34.54 4.38 -18.42
N GLU A 72 -33.95 4.86 -19.51
CA GLU A 72 -34.49 4.81 -20.88
C GLU A 72 -34.00 3.59 -21.65
N ASP A 73 -34.39 2.39 -21.20
CA ASP A 73 -34.54 1.24 -22.08
C ASP A 73 -35.99 1.22 -22.59
N GLY A 74 -36.36 2.31 -23.26
CA GLY A 74 -37.72 2.71 -23.66
C GLY A 74 -38.24 2.06 -24.95
N ALA A 75 -37.59 1.01 -25.44
CA ALA A 75 -38.08 0.19 -26.52
C ALA A 75 -38.11 -1.28 -26.07
N GLU A 76 -39.08 -2.05 -26.55
CA GLU A 76 -39.20 -3.50 -26.34
C GLU A 76 -39.94 -3.96 -25.08
N HIS A 77 -41.25 -3.71 -25.03
CA HIS A 77 -42.20 -4.35 -24.09
C HIS A 77 -42.05 -5.89 -23.98
N GLY A 78 -41.41 -6.55 -24.96
CA GLY A 78 -41.01 -7.97 -24.90
C GLY A 78 -39.72 -8.22 -24.11
N LEU A 79 -38.63 -7.49 -24.40
CA LEU A 79 -37.36 -7.60 -23.70
C LEU A 79 -37.51 -7.17 -22.24
N VAL A 80 -38.23 -6.08 -21.97
CA VAL A 80 -38.54 -5.61 -20.61
C VAL A 80 -39.33 -6.66 -19.82
N LYS A 81 -40.21 -7.45 -20.45
CA LYS A 81 -40.94 -8.53 -19.77
C LYS A 81 -40.03 -9.71 -19.45
N HIS A 82 -39.11 -10.05 -20.35
CA HIS A 82 -38.07 -11.05 -20.10
C HIS A 82 -37.11 -10.58 -19.00
N LEU A 83 -36.65 -9.32 -19.04
CA LEU A 83 -35.84 -8.71 -18.00
C LEU A 83 -36.56 -8.65 -16.65
N ARG A 84 -37.85 -8.29 -16.59
CA ARG A 84 -38.63 -8.36 -15.34
C ARG A 84 -38.76 -9.78 -14.80
N LYS A 85 -38.81 -10.77 -15.69
CA LYS A 85 -38.85 -12.19 -15.29
C LYS A 85 -37.49 -12.63 -14.76
N THR A 86 -36.40 -12.29 -15.45
CA THR A 86 -35.04 -12.62 -15.00
C THR A 86 -34.66 -11.85 -13.74
N ILE A 87 -35.05 -10.58 -13.60
CA ILE A 87 -34.89 -9.79 -12.37
C ILE A 87 -35.69 -10.43 -11.25
N LYS A 88 -36.95 -10.83 -11.46
CA LYS A 88 -37.71 -11.56 -10.41
C LYS A 88 -37.10 -12.91 -10.05
N GLU A 89 -36.53 -13.63 -11.02
CA GLU A 89 -35.82 -14.88 -10.76
C GLU A 89 -34.53 -14.62 -9.97
N LYS A 90 -33.76 -13.60 -10.35
CA LYS A 90 -32.53 -13.19 -9.64
C LYS A 90 -32.81 -12.59 -8.27
N ASP A 91 -33.91 -11.87 -8.09
CA ASP A 91 -34.36 -11.35 -6.79
C ASP A 91 -34.85 -12.48 -5.89
N ARG A 92 -35.50 -13.51 -6.46
CA ARG A 92 -35.84 -14.72 -5.71
C ARG A 92 -34.60 -15.49 -5.32
N GLU A 93 -33.65 -15.67 -6.25
CA GLU A 93 -32.35 -16.29 -5.96
C GLU A 93 -31.58 -15.49 -4.92
N LEU A 94 -31.53 -14.16 -5.02
CA LEU A 94 -30.91 -13.28 -4.03
C LEU A 94 -31.62 -13.37 -2.69
N LYS A 95 -32.95 -13.36 -2.67
CA LYS A 95 -33.73 -13.51 -1.44
C LYS A 95 -33.57 -14.89 -0.83
N GLU A 96 -33.40 -15.93 -1.65
CA GLU A 96 -33.10 -17.30 -1.22
C GLU A 96 -31.67 -17.43 -0.71
N LEU A 97 -30.68 -16.82 -1.37
CA LEU A 97 -29.29 -16.74 -0.92
C LEU A 97 -29.19 -15.96 0.39
N ILE A 98 -29.86 -14.81 0.48
CA ILE A 98 -29.96 -14.01 1.71
C ILE A 98 -30.66 -14.82 2.79
N ARG A 99 -31.73 -15.56 2.47
CA ARG A 99 -32.39 -16.44 3.45
C ARG A 99 -31.51 -17.63 3.84
N GLN A 100 -30.67 -18.14 2.95
CA GLN A 100 -29.70 -19.20 3.24
C GLN A 100 -28.53 -18.68 4.09
N SER A 101 -28.10 -17.43 3.88
CA SER A 101 -27.05 -16.79 4.68
C SER A 101 -27.57 -16.20 6.00
N GLN A 102 -28.85 -15.83 6.07
CA GLN A 102 -29.56 -15.39 7.27
C GLN A 102 -30.20 -16.53 8.06
N LYS A 103 -30.19 -17.78 7.56
CA LYS A 103 -30.30 -18.91 8.48
C LYS A 103 -29.19 -18.69 9.49
N PRO A 104 -29.48 -18.69 10.81
CA PRO A 104 -28.43 -18.70 11.80
C PRO A 104 -27.47 -19.79 11.36
N VAL A 105 -26.26 -19.42 10.97
CA VAL A 105 -25.18 -20.40 10.92
C VAL A 105 -25.15 -20.84 12.37
N GLU A 106 -25.75 -22.00 12.66
CA GLU A 106 -25.42 -22.74 13.86
C GLU A 106 -23.91 -22.84 13.75
N GLN A 107 -23.22 -21.93 14.45
CA GLN A 107 -21.79 -21.94 14.54
C GLN A 107 -21.51 -23.32 15.08
N GLN A 108 -21.06 -24.22 14.20
CA GLN A 108 -20.67 -25.54 14.64
C GLN A 108 -19.74 -25.28 15.81
N PRO A 109 -20.03 -25.84 16.99
CA PRO A 109 -19.29 -25.50 18.19
C PRO A 109 -17.82 -25.69 17.85
N VAL A 110 -17.05 -24.61 17.90
CA VAL A 110 -15.61 -24.68 17.70
C VAL A 110 -15.13 -25.57 18.83
N ILE A 111 -14.68 -26.78 18.47
CA ILE A 111 -14.23 -27.75 19.46
C ILE A 111 -12.86 -27.23 19.92
N THR A 112 -12.84 -26.46 21.00
CA THR A 112 -11.63 -25.79 21.50
C THR A 112 -10.65 -26.74 22.16
N GLN A 113 -11.10 -27.95 22.54
CA GLN A 113 -10.28 -28.97 23.18
C GLN A 113 -10.51 -30.33 22.53
N PRO A 114 -9.47 -31.16 22.39
CA PRO A 114 -9.60 -32.50 21.84
C PRO A 114 -10.62 -33.30 22.67
N PRO A 115 -11.62 -33.93 22.04
CA PRO A 115 -12.60 -34.71 22.77
C PRO A 115 -11.91 -35.89 23.48
N ARG A 116 -12.14 -36.02 24.79
CA ARG A 116 -11.58 -37.10 25.61
C ARG A 116 -12.10 -38.44 25.11
N MET A 117 -11.18 -39.39 24.92
CA MET A 117 -11.53 -40.75 24.54
C MET A 117 -12.35 -41.43 25.65
N PRO A 118 -13.54 -41.97 25.34
CA PRO A 118 -14.38 -42.70 26.30
C PRO A 118 -13.68 -43.96 26.82
N LYS A 119 -13.84 -44.27 28.11
CA LYS A 119 -13.32 -45.49 28.75
C LYS A 119 -14.46 -46.31 29.35
N LEU A 120 -14.33 -47.63 29.36
CA LEU A 120 -15.39 -48.53 29.86
C LEU A 120 -15.73 -48.30 31.35
N ASP A 121 -14.75 -47.83 32.13
CA ASP A 121 -14.88 -47.50 33.55
C ASP A 121 -15.53 -46.12 33.82
N ASP A 122 -15.91 -45.36 32.79
CA ASP A 122 -16.55 -44.05 32.97
C ASP A 122 -17.95 -44.22 33.60
N GLU A 123 -18.29 -43.36 34.58
CA GLU A 123 -19.50 -43.45 35.43
C GLU A 123 -20.81 -43.51 34.62
N ASP A 124 -20.84 -42.88 33.44
CA ASP A 124 -22.00 -42.84 32.54
C ASP A 124 -22.16 -44.09 31.67
N ILE A 125 -21.12 -44.94 31.58
CA ILE A 125 -21.09 -46.14 30.73
C ILE A 125 -21.41 -47.39 31.54
N GLY A 126 -21.00 -47.43 32.81
CA GLY A 126 -21.42 -48.48 33.74
C GLY A 126 -21.08 -49.91 33.29
N PHE A 127 -20.00 -50.09 32.52
CA PHE A 127 -19.60 -51.35 31.87
C PHE A 127 -20.59 -51.91 30.84
N ASP A 128 -21.55 -51.12 30.37
CA ASP A 128 -22.44 -51.50 29.28
C ASP A 128 -21.70 -51.38 27.93
N GLU A 129 -21.51 -52.51 27.27
CA GLU A 129 -20.80 -52.61 25.99
C GLU A 129 -21.52 -51.84 24.87
N GLU A 130 -22.85 -51.80 24.86
CA GLU A 130 -23.62 -51.11 23.83
C GLU A 130 -23.51 -49.59 23.98
N ILE A 131 -23.60 -49.09 25.22
CA ILE A 131 -23.41 -47.66 25.54
C ILE A 131 -21.96 -47.24 25.22
N TYR A 132 -20.99 -48.09 25.55
CA TYR A 132 -19.58 -47.85 25.21
C TYR A 132 -19.36 -47.71 23.69
N GLN A 133 -19.92 -48.62 22.89
CA GLN A 133 -19.80 -48.57 21.43
C GLN A 133 -20.44 -47.31 20.84
N GLN A 134 -21.63 -46.93 21.33
CA GLN A 134 -22.28 -45.68 20.90
C GLN A 134 -21.45 -44.45 21.26
N ARG A 135 -20.85 -44.43 22.45
CA ARG A 135 -20.02 -43.32 22.92
C ARG A 135 -18.70 -43.23 22.14
N MET A 136 -18.11 -44.37 21.80
CA MET A 136 -16.93 -44.46 20.93
C MET A 136 -17.22 -43.98 19.51
N ALA A 137 -18.38 -44.33 18.94
CA ALA A 137 -18.80 -43.83 17.63
C ALA A 137 -18.95 -42.30 17.64
N LYS A 138 -19.61 -41.73 18.65
CA LYS A 138 -19.71 -40.27 18.83
C LYS A 138 -18.35 -39.61 18.98
N TRP A 139 -17.46 -40.18 19.79
CA TRP A 139 -16.10 -39.67 19.95
C TRP A 139 -15.32 -39.69 18.63
N ALA A 140 -15.43 -40.74 17.83
CA ALA A 140 -14.76 -40.83 16.54
C ALA A 140 -15.25 -39.75 15.57
N GLU A 141 -16.56 -39.47 15.54
CA GLU A 141 -17.14 -38.38 14.76
C GLU A 141 -16.64 -37.01 15.23
N ASP A 142 -16.67 -36.75 16.54
CA ASP A 142 -16.25 -35.48 17.12
C ASP A 142 -14.73 -35.25 16.96
N ASN A 143 -13.92 -36.29 17.16
CA ASN A 143 -12.48 -36.25 16.95
C ASN A 143 -12.13 -36.05 15.47
N GLY A 144 -12.88 -36.67 14.56
CA GLY A 144 -12.74 -36.43 13.12
C GLY A 144 -12.99 -34.97 12.75
N LYS A 145 -14.06 -34.36 13.28
CA LYS A 145 -14.37 -32.93 13.10
C LYS A 145 -13.27 -32.04 13.69
N TYR A 146 -12.80 -32.34 14.90
CA TYR A 146 -11.71 -31.61 15.55
C TYR A 146 -10.42 -31.65 14.72
N GLN A 147 -10.00 -32.83 14.27
CA GLN A 147 -8.80 -32.99 13.45
C GLN A 147 -8.93 -32.24 12.11
N GLN A 148 -10.10 -32.26 11.48
CA GLN A 148 -10.34 -31.48 10.25
C GLN A 148 -10.25 -29.97 10.52
N GLN A 149 -10.79 -29.48 11.63
CA GLN A 149 -10.67 -28.07 12.03
C GLN A 149 -9.22 -27.67 12.29
N GLU A 150 -8.46 -28.49 13.01
CA GLU A 150 -7.04 -28.24 13.30
C GLU A 150 -6.18 -28.29 12.03
N MET A 151 -6.42 -29.26 11.15
CA MET A 151 -5.74 -29.33 9.85
C MET A 151 -6.06 -28.11 9.00
N ALA A 152 -7.32 -27.68 8.95
CA ALA A 152 -7.71 -26.48 8.20
C ALA A 152 -7.10 -25.20 8.80
N ARG A 153 -7.02 -25.08 10.14
CA ARG A 153 -6.34 -23.96 10.81
C ARG A 153 -4.85 -23.93 10.51
N LYS A 154 -4.18 -25.08 10.63
CA LYS A 154 -2.76 -25.22 10.33
C LYS A 154 -2.46 -24.94 8.86
N GLN A 155 -3.31 -25.40 7.94
CA GLN A 155 -3.18 -25.08 6.52
C GLN A 155 -3.32 -23.58 6.27
N LYS A 156 -4.34 -22.92 6.83
CA LYS A 156 -4.50 -21.46 6.71
C LYS A 156 -3.30 -20.70 7.28
N GLU A 157 -2.78 -21.10 8.44
CA GLU A 157 -1.60 -20.48 9.02
C GLU A 157 -0.37 -20.67 8.13
N GLN A 158 -0.17 -21.88 7.59
CA GLN A 158 0.91 -22.17 6.64
C GLN A 158 0.78 -21.36 5.33
N GLU A 159 -0.43 -21.21 4.81
CA GLU A 159 -0.71 -20.40 3.62
C GLU A 159 -0.40 -18.92 3.87
N LEU A 160 -0.82 -18.38 5.02
CA LEU A 160 -0.50 -17.00 5.41
C LEU A 160 1.00 -16.79 5.60
N GLN A 161 1.69 -17.73 6.26
CA GLN A 161 3.15 -17.67 6.42
C GLN A 161 3.88 -17.76 5.07
N ALA A 162 3.44 -18.65 4.18
CA ALA A 162 4.02 -18.79 2.84
C ALA A 162 3.80 -17.52 2.01
N ALA A 163 2.59 -16.96 2.03
CA ALA A 163 2.28 -15.70 1.35
C ALA A 163 3.14 -14.53 1.88
N TYR A 164 3.32 -14.45 3.21
CA TYR A 164 4.18 -13.46 3.85
C TYR A 164 5.64 -13.59 3.39
N GLN A 165 6.19 -14.81 3.42
CA GLN A 165 7.56 -15.08 2.95
C GLN A 165 7.73 -14.75 1.46
N GLU A 166 6.75 -15.10 0.63
CA GLU A 166 6.76 -14.77 -0.80
C GLU A 166 6.81 -13.24 -1.00
N ARG A 167 5.97 -12.48 -0.29
CA ARG A 167 5.95 -11.01 -0.36
C ARG A 167 7.28 -10.39 0.07
N LEU A 168 7.85 -10.84 1.19
CA LEU A 168 9.19 -10.40 1.62
C LEU A 168 10.27 -10.69 0.58
N SER A 169 10.26 -11.89 -0.01
CA SER A 169 11.25 -12.27 -1.01
C SER A 169 11.14 -11.39 -2.28
N LYS A 170 9.92 -11.10 -2.74
CA LYS A 170 9.65 -10.21 -3.88
C LYS A 170 10.09 -8.78 -3.57
N TYR A 171 9.80 -8.27 -2.38
CA TYR A 171 10.25 -6.97 -1.93
C TYR A 171 11.79 -6.88 -1.93
N GLN A 172 12.49 -7.84 -1.32
CA GLN A 172 13.96 -7.87 -1.31
C GLN A 172 14.55 -7.93 -2.73
N GLN A 173 13.94 -8.68 -3.65
CA GLN A 173 14.35 -8.73 -5.05
C GLN A 173 14.20 -7.36 -5.74
N ARG A 174 13.09 -6.67 -5.48
CA ARG A 174 12.83 -5.32 -6.02
C ARG A 174 13.79 -4.28 -5.45
N VAL A 175 14.08 -4.33 -4.15
CA VAL A 175 15.11 -3.50 -3.51
C VAL A 175 16.48 -3.75 -4.13
N LYS A 176 16.87 -5.01 -4.35
CA LYS A 176 18.14 -5.34 -5.03
C LYS A 176 18.19 -4.84 -6.47
N ALA A 177 17.07 -4.86 -7.18
CA ALA A 177 16.96 -4.27 -8.51
C ALA A 177 17.04 -2.74 -8.47
N LEU A 178 16.59 -2.13 -7.38
CA LEU A 178 16.63 -0.70 -7.10
C LEU A 178 18.05 -0.26 -6.71
N LYS A 179 18.89 0.07 -7.70
CA LYS A 179 20.26 0.55 -7.49
C LYS A 179 20.32 2.02 -7.06
N VAL A 180 19.56 2.38 -6.03
CA VAL A 180 19.46 3.75 -5.51
C VAL A 180 20.34 3.90 -4.26
N PRO A 181 21.22 4.92 -4.21
CA PRO A 181 22.03 5.17 -3.02
C PRO A 181 21.18 5.61 -1.83
N GLY A 182 21.58 5.18 -0.62
CA GLY A 182 20.90 5.52 0.63
C GLY A 182 19.60 4.76 0.89
N TYR A 183 19.32 3.67 0.16
CA TYR A 183 18.09 2.89 0.37
C TYR A 183 18.01 2.29 1.77
N GLN A 184 19.11 1.71 2.26
CA GLN A 184 19.14 1.06 3.57
C GLN A 184 18.88 2.04 4.73
N GLU A 185 19.39 3.26 4.62
CA GLU A 185 19.11 4.34 5.59
C GLU A 185 17.65 4.76 5.54
N ALA A 186 17.08 4.86 4.33
CA ALA A 186 15.66 5.15 4.12
C ALA A 186 14.75 4.06 4.71
N GLU A 187 15.11 2.79 4.53
CA GLU A 187 14.40 1.64 5.11
C GLU A 187 14.45 1.67 6.63
N GLN A 188 15.63 1.91 7.22
CA GLN A 188 15.79 2.00 8.67
C GLN A 188 14.92 3.11 9.27
N ALA A 189 14.89 4.29 8.65
CA ALA A 189 14.05 5.39 9.11
C ALA A 189 12.55 5.06 9.08
N VAL A 190 12.11 4.24 8.11
CA VAL A 190 10.73 3.75 8.04
C VAL A 190 10.45 2.73 9.16
N LEU A 191 11.38 1.81 9.41
CA LEU A 191 11.24 0.79 10.45
C LEU A 191 11.17 1.39 11.87
N GLU A 192 11.85 2.50 12.10
CA GLU A 192 11.92 3.17 13.41
C GLU A 192 10.72 4.07 13.70
N GLU A 193 10.22 4.80 12.69
CA GLU A 193 9.19 5.83 12.90
C GLU A 193 7.75 5.34 12.63
N ILE A 194 7.57 4.32 11.78
CA ILE A 194 6.24 3.88 11.35
C ILE A 194 5.82 2.63 12.13
N PRO A 195 4.57 2.52 12.62
CA PRO A 195 4.05 1.31 13.29
C PRO A 195 4.11 0.05 12.41
N ILE A 196 4.30 -1.11 13.04
CA ILE A 196 4.45 -2.42 12.36
C ILE A 196 3.23 -2.75 11.48
N GLU A 197 2.03 -2.38 11.92
CA GLU A 197 0.79 -2.59 11.18
C GLU A 197 0.81 -1.83 9.85
N THR A 198 1.26 -0.58 9.87
CA THR A 198 1.41 0.26 8.68
C THR A 198 2.56 -0.21 7.79
N GLN A 199 3.66 -0.71 8.37
CA GLN A 199 4.74 -1.36 7.63
C GLN A 199 4.23 -2.60 6.87
N ASN A 200 3.40 -3.42 7.53
CA ASN A 200 2.76 -4.58 6.89
C ASN A 200 1.81 -4.14 5.78
N ALA A 201 1.02 -3.08 5.98
CA ALA A 201 0.17 -2.52 4.93
C ALA A 201 0.99 -2.07 3.70
N ILE A 202 2.16 -1.45 3.90
CA ILE A 202 3.07 -1.12 2.79
C ILE A 202 3.51 -2.39 2.04
N LEU A 203 3.88 -3.45 2.75
CA LEU A 203 4.36 -4.69 2.14
C LEU A 203 3.26 -5.46 1.37
N PHE A 204 2.03 -5.46 1.89
CA PHE A 204 0.93 -6.26 1.38
C PHE A 204 0.05 -5.53 0.36
N GLU A 205 -0.28 -4.26 0.62
CA GLU A 205 -1.27 -3.50 -0.14
C GLU A 205 -0.66 -2.58 -1.20
N SER A 206 0.62 -2.23 -1.11
CA SER A 206 1.26 -1.36 -2.12
C SER A 206 1.67 -2.15 -3.36
N GLU A 207 1.53 -1.58 -4.56
CA GLU A 207 1.99 -2.25 -5.78
C GLU A 207 3.52 -2.13 -5.94
N LYS A 208 4.12 -1.05 -5.41
CA LYS A 208 5.56 -0.72 -5.42
C LYS A 208 6.09 -0.35 -4.02
N PRO A 209 6.08 -1.28 -3.05
CA PRO A 209 6.61 -1.05 -1.69
C PRO A 209 8.02 -0.45 -1.67
N GLU A 210 8.91 -0.86 -2.57
CA GLU A 210 10.28 -0.33 -2.64
C GLU A 210 10.35 1.17 -2.97
N ILE A 211 9.43 1.67 -3.78
CA ILE A 211 9.36 3.10 -4.13
C ILE A 211 8.73 3.89 -2.99
N VAL A 212 7.71 3.32 -2.36
CA VAL A 212 7.03 3.91 -1.20
C VAL A 212 8.01 4.06 -0.03
N VAL A 213 8.72 2.99 0.36
CA VAL A 213 9.73 3.02 1.43
C VAL A 213 10.82 4.06 1.14
N LEU A 214 11.27 4.16 -0.11
CA LEU A 214 12.26 5.17 -0.49
C LEU A 214 11.71 6.61 -0.40
N ALA A 215 10.44 6.83 -0.80
CA ALA A 215 9.79 8.13 -0.71
C ALA A 215 9.62 8.56 0.76
N LEU A 216 9.20 7.63 1.61
CA LEU A 216 9.07 7.81 3.06
C LEU A 216 10.43 8.08 3.70
N GLY A 217 11.45 7.27 3.41
CA GLY A 217 12.79 7.47 3.96
C GLY A 217 13.43 8.81 3.58
N ARG A 218 13.07 9.39 2.43
CA ARG A 218 13.54 10.72 2.00
C ARG A 218 12.66 11.88 2.48
N ASN A 219 11.45 11.62 2.94
CA ASN A 219 10.52 12.65 3.37
C ASN A 219 9.99 12.35 4.78
N ALA A 220 10.56 13.03 5.77
CA ALA A 220 10.17 12.91 7.17
C ALA A 220 8.72 13.35 7.45
N GLU A 221 8.18 14.32 6.71
CA GLU A 221 6.79 14.77 6.88
C GLU A 221 5.81 13.68 6.48
N LEU A 222 6.09 12.96 5.38
CA LEU A 222 5.27 11.83 4.97
C LEU A 222 5.33 10.70 6.01
N ARG A 223 6.53 10.38 6.54
CA ARG A 223 6.63 9.37 7.62
C ARG A 223 5.80 9.73 8.83
N LYS A 224 5.87 10.98 9.28
CA LYS A 224 5.06 11.44 10.41
C LYS A 224 3.56 11.31 10.13
N GLN A 225 3.11 11.67 8.92
CA GLN A 225 1.71 11.51 8.52
C GLN A 225 1.24 10.04 8.54
N LEU A 226 2.08 9.09 8.08
CA LEU A 226 1.74 7.67 8.17
C LEU A 226 1.81 7.14 9.60
N ALA A 227 2.73 7.64 10.41
CA ALA A 227 2.89 7.21 11.80
C ALA A 227 1.71 7.65 12.68
N GLU A 228 1.16 8.84 12.41
CA GLU A 228 0.01 9.39 13.14
C GLU A 228 -1.33 8.85 12.61
N ALA A 229 -1.38 8.40 11.35
CA ALA A 229 -2.58 7.84 10.77
C ALA A 229 -2.94 6.49 11.43
N THR A 230 -4.05 6.45 12.17
CA THR A 230 -4.58 5.20 12.75
C THR A 230 -5.56 4.48 11.82
N ASN A 231 -6.23 5.23 10.92
CA ASN A 231 -7.28 4.67 10.09
C ASN A 231 -6.68 3.92 8.88
N PRO A 232 -6.94 2.61 8.72
CA PRO A 232 -6.36 1.80 7.65
C PRO A 232 -6.75 2.27 6.25
N VAL A 233 -7.95 2.81 6.06
CA VAL A 233 -8.39 3.35 4.77
C VAL A 233 -7.67 4.66 4.43
N ALA A 234 -7.43 5.49 5.44
CA ALA A 234 -6.66 6.72 5.25
C ALA A 234 -5.19 6.41 4.90
N ILE A 235 -4.60 5.41 5.56
CA ILE A 235 -3.27 4.88 5.22
C ILE A 235 -3.26 4.41 3.77
N GLY A 236 -4.18 3.53 3.37
CA GLY A 236 -4.24 3.00 2.00
C GLY A 236 -4.32 4.09 0.92
N ARG A 237 -5.20 5.08 1.11
CA ARG A 237 -5.31 6.23 0.18
C ARG A 237 -4.01 7.04 0.12
N LEU A 238 -3.34 7.22 1.25
CA LEU A 238 -2.10 7.97 1.31
C LEU A 238 -0.96 7.18 0.64
N LEU A 239 -0.89 5.86 0.83
CA LEU A 239 0.02 4.98 0.11
C LEU A 239 -0.17 5.07 -1.40
N GLU A 240 -1.42 5.02 -1.89
CA GLU A 240 -1.75 5.17 -3.31
C GLU A 240 -1.31 6.54 -3.88
N ARG A 241 -1.49 7.62 -3.11
CA ARG A 241 -1.01 8.96 -3.49
C ARG A 241 0.51 9.04 -3.54
N ILE A 242 1.21 8.38 -2.62
CA ILE A 242 2.67 8.31 -2.65
C ILE A 242 3.11 7.52 -3.86
N GLU A 243 2.51 6.36 -4.10
CA GLU A 243 2.82 5.48 -5.22
C GLU A 243 2.60 6.15 -6.58
N SER A 244 1.50 6.88 -6.76
CA SER A 244 1.23 7.59 -8.02
C SER A 244 2.20 8.75 -8.29
N LYS A 245 2.70 9.43 -7.24
CA LYS A 245 3.60 10.58 -7.36
C LYS A 245 5.08 10.20 -7.35
N ALA A 246 5.45 9.13 -6.67
CA ALA A 246 6.81 8.71 -6.48
C ALA A 246 7.33 7.98 -7.73
N ARG A 247 8.31 8.59 -8.39
CA ARG A 247 8.97 8.02 -9.57
C ARG A 247 10.47 8.25 -9.52
N ILE A 248 11.22 7.28 -10.03
CA ILE A 248 12.66 7.42 -10.21
C ILE A 248 12.89 7.90 -11.63
N MET A 249 13.37 9.13 -11.75
CA MET A 249 13.81 9.70 -13.03
C MET A 249 15.32 9.54 -13.15
N PRO A 250 15.85 9.22 -14.35
CA PRO A 250 17.30 9.20 -14.55
C PRO A 250 17.85 10.58 -14.19
N LYS A 251 18.98 10.61 -13.46
CA LYS A 251 19.69 11.87 -13.20
C LYS A 251 19.94 12.54 -14.55
N ALA A 252 19.48 13.78 -14.71
CA ALA A 252 19.75 14.56 -15.89
C ALA A 252 21.27 14.52 -16.12
N LYS A 253 21.70 14.08 -17.30
CA LYS A 253 23.11 14.17 -17.67
C LYS A 253 23.44 15.65 -17.61
N THR A 254 24.13 16.08 -16.57
CA THR A 254 24.83 17.36 -16.56
C THR A 254 25.98 17.23 -17.54
N THR A 255 25.68 17.20 -18.83
CA THR A 255 26.59 17.81 -19.78
C THR A 255 26.49 19.29 -19.44
N ALA A 256 27.33 19.73 -18.49
CA ALA A 256 27.75 21.11 -18.52
C ALA A 256 28.10 21.34 -19.99
N ALA A 257 27.32 22.18 -20.68
CA ALA A 257 27.64 22.57 -22.03
C ALA A 257 29.09 23.04 -21.94
N THR A 258 30.01 22.21 -22.43
CA THR A 258 31.35 22.67 -22.64
C THR A 258 31.12 23.81 -23.60
N THR A 259 31.30 25.03 -23.12
CA THR A 259 31.43 26.19 -23.97
C THR A 259 32.30 25.71 -25.12
N PRO A 260 31.86 25.83 -26.38
CA PRO A 260 32.66 25.32 -27.49
C PRO A 260 34.01 25.97 -27.32
N THR A 261 35.02 25.18 -26.94
CA THR A 261 36.39 25.65 -26.87
C THR A 261 36.68 26.09 -28.28
N VAL A 262 36.61 27.40 -28.50
CA VAL A 262 37.00 28.02 -29.75
C VAL A 262 38.48 27.70 -29.86
N LYS A 263 38.78 26.60 -30.57
CA LYS A 263 40.12 26.26 -30.98
C LYS A 263 40.49 27.31 -32.01
N GLY A 264 40.95 28.47 -31.53
CA GLY A 264 41.50 29.53 -32.34
C GLY A 264 42.58 28.91 -33.21
N SER A 265 42.29 28.76 -34.50
CA SER A 265 43.19 28.25 -35.52
C SER A 265 44.23 29.31 -35.86
N ASN A 266 45.03 29.74 -34.88
CA ASN A 266 46.16 30.67 -35.06
C ASN A 266 47.43 30.21 -34.31
N GLY A 267 47.56 28.91 -34.01
CA GLY A 267 48.73 28.32 -33.37
C GLY A 267 49.73 27.64 -34.31
N ALA A 268 49.56 27.71 -35.64
CA ALA A 268 50.40 26.99 -36.60
C ALA A 268 51.82 27.55 -36.76
N VAL A 269 52.12 28.71 -36.14
CA VAL A 269 53.35 29.47 -36.42
C VAL A 269 54.43 29.25 -35.35
N ILE A 270 54.08 28.74 -34.16
CA ILE A 270 55.06 28.55 -33.07
C ILE A 270 55.76 27.18 -33.21
N ASN A 271 55.00 26.12 -33.47
CA ASN A 271 55.53 24.74 -33.56
C ASN A 271 56.39 24.44 -34.80
N ASN A 272 56.37 25.30 -35.83
CA ASN A 272 57.17 25.08 -37.04
C ASN A 272 58.65 25.47 -36.86
N LEU A 273 58.98 26.48 -36.03
CA LEU A 273 60.39 26.85 -35.82
C LEU A 273 61.17 25.79 -35.03
N ASP A 274 60.56 25.25 -33.97
CA ASP A 274 61.23 24.26 -33.13
C ASP A 274 61.44 22.94 -33.87
N LYS A 275 60.49 22.55 -34.74
CA LYS A 275 60.65 21.41 -35.66
C LYS A 275 61.74 21.65 -36.71
N LEU A 276 61.82 22.86 -37.28
CA LEU A 276 62.88 23.21 -38.22
C LEU A 276 64.25 23.27 -37.54
N LYS A 277 64.32 23.69 -36.27
CA LYS A 277 65.54 23.67 -35.47
C LYS A 277 66.00 22.24 -35.15
N ALA A 278 65.07 21.35 -34.77
CA ALA A 278 65.37 19.95 -34.52
C ALA A 278 65.88 19.25 -35.79
N ARG A 279 65.24 19.50 -36.93
CA ARG A 279 65.68 18.96 -38.22
C ARG A 279 67.05 19.48 -38.64
N ALA A 280 67.32 20.77 -38.43
CA ALA A 280 68.63 21.36 -38.73
C ALA A 280 69.76 20.80 -37.84
N LEU A 281 69.45 20.42 -36.59
CA LEU A 281 70.40 19.72 -35.72
C LEU A 281 70.67 18.29 -36.19
N GLU A 282 69.65 17.62 -36.74
CA GLU A 282 69.74 16.24 -37.22
C GLU A 282 70.41 16.14 -38.61
N THR A 283 70.11 17.05 -39.52
CA THR A 283 70.61 17.03 -40.91
C THR A 283 71.77 17.99 -41.17
N GLY A 284 72.09 18.87 -40.21
CA GLY A 284 73.16 19.87 -40.33
C GLY A 284 72.85 21.07 -41.23
N ASP A 285 71.72 21.08 -41.93
CA ASP A 285 71.30 22.18 -42.81
C ASP A 285 70.37 23.15 -42.07
N TRP A 286 70.89 24.35 -41.81
CA TRP A 286 70.20 25.42 -41.08
C TRP A 286 69.46 26.42 -41.97
N THR A 287 69.61 26.31 -43.28
CA THR A 287 69.00 27.21 -44.27
C THR A 287 67.49 27.41 -44.07
N PRO A 288 66.67 26.35 -43.92
CA PRO A 288 65.22 26.51 -43.75
C PRO A 288 64.83 27.14 -42.39
N TYR A 289 65.62 26.91 -41.34
CA TYR A 289 65.39 27.51 -40.02
C TYR A 289 65.64 29.03 -40.04
N PHE A 290 66.75 29.47 -40.64
CA PHE A 290 67.05 30.91 -40.73
C PHE A 290 66.11 31.65 -41.69
N ALA A 291 65.68 31.02 -42.79
CA ALA A 291 64.67 31.59 -43.69
C ALA A 291 63.33 31.80 -42.97
N ALA A 292 62.85 30.80 -42.22
CA ALA A 292 61.64 30.89 -41.42
C ALA A 292 61.76 31.90 -40.26
N LYS A 293 62.96 32.03 -39.66
CA LYS A 293 63.24 33.02 -38.61
C LYS A 293 63.27 34.45 -39.16
N LYS A 294 63.77 34.65 -40.38
CA LYS A 294 63.81 35.97 -41.04
C LYS A 294 62.42 36.43 -41.50
N ALA A 295 61.59 35.50 -41.97
CA ALA A 295 60.20 35.79 -42.36
C ALA A 295 59.27 36.14 -41.17
N LYS A 296 59.74 35.93 -39.94
CA LYS A 296 59.03 36.28 -38.69
C LYS A 296 59.35 37.69 -38.17
N LYS A 297 60.29 38.41 -38.77
CA LYS A 297 60.69 39.76 -38.39
C LYS A 297 60.09 40.77 -39.37
#